data_AF-A0A0Q6K1D1-F1
#
_entry.id   AF-A0A0Q6K1D1-F1
#
_cell.length_a   1.000
_cell.length_b   1.000
_cell.length_c   1.000
_cell.angle_alpha   90.00
_cell.angle_beta   90.00
_cell.angle_gamma   90.00
#
_symmetry.space_group_name_H-M   'P 1'
#
loop_
_entity.id
_entity.type
_entity.pdbx_description
1 polymer ?
#
loop_
_entity_poly.entity_id
_entity_poly.type
_entity_poly.pdbx_seq_one_letter_code
_entity_poly.pdbx_strand_id
1 'polypeptide(L)'
;MSLATKAFAGFDIDDRHVRVVVTDAAVITDAAAAARTALDTWLDIVSLTRADSELQRLNRSFGRTVRVSPALADQVRHALAAADLTAGAVDPLRSSRTDTHEAIEVDGLGVRLPGWATVDLDATALAVVVERIAATIARRFACGALVSVSGANSTDTDIAVAGPEPVRGWQISVIDGSAERLVPIASGTTMVTTTGTTTATVAAPSPVVAAALSRAAAAGADALVDRAADHASAAVFIAA
;
A
#
# COMPACT_ATOMS: atom_id res chain seq x y z
N MET A 1 19.50 -6.98 -30.41
CA MET A 1 18.55 -6.49 -29.39
C MET A 1 17.89 -7.70 -28.76
N SER A 2 18.30 -8.06 -27.54
CA SER A 2 17.59 -9.10 -26.78
C SER A 2 16.23 -8.53 -26.36
N LEU A 3 15.14 -9.20 -26.69
CA LEU A 3 13.85 -8.92 -26.06
C LEU A 3 14.04 -9.22 -24.58
N ALA A 4 13.99 -8.21 -23.72
CA ALA A 4 14.01 -8.41 -22.27
C ALA A 4 12.80 -9.28 -21.90
N THR A 5 13.02 -10.58 -21.74
CA THR A 5 11.99 -11.53 -21.35
C THR A 5 11.63 -11.22 -19.90
N LYS A 6 10.41 -10.73 -19.68
CA LYS A 6 9.87 -10.59 -18.32
C LYS A 6 9.83 -11.97 -17.67
N ALA A 7 10.35 -12.09 -16.46
CA ALA A 7 10.20 -13.28 -15.63
C ALA A 7 9.35 -12.93 -14.41
N PHE A 8 8.66 -13.93 -13.87
CA PHE A 8 7.86 -13.74 -12.66
C PHE A 8 8.02 -14.92 -11.70
N ALA A 9 7.80 -14.64 -10.43
CA ALA A 9 7.68 -15.63 -9.36
C ALA A 9 6.58 -15.17 -8.41
N GLY A 10 5.92 -16.14 -7.79
CA GLY A 10 4.89 -15.89 -6.78
C GLY A 10 5.16 -16.66 -5.51
N PHE A 11 4.65 -16.15 -4.39
CA PHE A 11 4.70 -16.81 -3.11
C PHE A 11 3.66 -16.26 -2.15
N ASP A 12 3.37 -17.03 -1.11
CA ASP A 12 2.44 -16.65 -0.06
C ASP A 12 3.19 -16.36 1.25
N ILE A 13 2.67 -15.40 2.03
CA ILE A 13 3.13 -15.08 3.39
C ILE A 13 1.96 -14.46 4.16
N ASP A 14 1.65 -14.98 5.34
CA ASP A 14 0.57 -14.50 6.22
C ASP A 14 -0.76 -14.22 5.47
N ASP A 15 -1.24 -15.18 4.69
CA ASP A 15 -2.45 -15.10 3.86
C ASP A 15 -2.43 -14.00 2.78
N ARG A 16 -1.24 -13.48 2.45
CA ARG A 16 -1.00 -12.56 1.33
C ARG A 16 -0.40 -13.30 0.16
N HIS A 17 -0.98 -13.13 -1.01
CA HIS A 17 -0.42 -13.59 -2.28
C HIS A 17 0.48 -12.49 -2.85
N VAL A 18 1.75 -12.84 -3.07
CA VAL A 18 2.76 -11.92 -3.60
C VAL A 18 3.18 -12.40 -4.98
N ARG A 19 3.27 -11.46 -5.93
CA ARG A 19 3.87 -11.69 -7.25
C ARG A 19 4.94 -10.64 -7.50
N VAL A 20 6.09 -11.12 -7.96
CA VAL A 20 7.23 -10.31 -8.38
C VAL A 20 7.45 -10.55 -9.87
N VAL A 21 7.57 -9.47 -10.65
CA VAL A 21 7.92 -9.52 -12.07
C VAL A 21 9.15 -8.66 -12.28
N VAL A 22 10.14 -9.17 -13.01
CA VAL A 22 11.37 -8.45 -13.34
C VAL A 22 11.63 -8.46 -14.84
N THR A 23 12.34 -7.44 -15.34
CA THR A 23 12.73 -7.35 -16.75
C THR A 23 13.98 -8.16 -17.09
N ASP A 24 14.69 -8.69 -16.08
CA ASP A 24 15.84 -9.60 -16.26
C ASP A 24 15.52 -10.96 -15.64
N ALA A 25 15.36 -11.97 -16.48
CA ALA A 25 15.03 -13.32 -16.03
C ALA A 25 16.11 -13.96 -15.14
N ALA A 26 17.36 -13.53 -15.24
CA ALA A 26 18.46 -14.12 -14.47
C ALA A 26 18.33 -13.86 -12.96
N VAL A 27 17.61 -12.80 -12.56
CA VAL A 27 17.54 -12.37 -11.16
C VAL A 27 16.23 -12.74 -10.46
N ILE A 28 15.28 -13.40 -11.13
CA ILE A 28 13.91 -13.57 -10.58
C ILE A 28 13.89 -14.32 -9.24
N THR A 29 14.71 -15.35 -9.09
CA THR A 29 14.80 -16.14 -7.84
C THR A 29 15.30 -15.28 -6.69
N ASP A 30 16.37 -14.52 -6.90
CA ASP A 30 16.97 -13.63 -5.89
C ASP A 30 16.07 -12.43 -5.58
N ALA A 31 15.39 -11.89 -6.60
CA ALA A 31 14.41 -10.83 -6.44
C ALA A 31 13.21 -11.27 -5.60
N ALA A 32 12.67 -12.47 -5.85
CA ALA A 32 11.57 -13.03 -5.06
C ALA A 32 11.99 -13.34 -3.62
N ALA A 33 13.21 -13.84 -3.41
CA ALA A 33 13.76 -14.04 -2.07
C ALA A 33 13.91 -12.71 -1.32
N ALA A 34 14.47 -11.69 -1.97
CA ALA A 34 14.59 -10.34 -1.40
C ALA A 34 13.22 -9.72 -1.07
N ALA A 35 12.23 -9.90 -1.95
CA ALA A 35 10.86 -9.44 -1.72
C ALA A 35 10.24 -10.10 -0.48
N ARG A 36 10.39 -11.41 -0.35
CA ARG A 36 9.86 -12.17 0.80
C ARG A 36 10.49 -11.69 2.10
N THR A 37 11.83 -11.61 2.17
CA THR A 37 12.53 -11.14 3.37
C THR A 37 12.13 -9.71 3.74
N ALA A 38 12.01 -8.83 2.74
CA ALA A 38 11.61 -7.45 2.98
C ALA A 38 10.17 -7.36 3.50
N LEU A 39 9.22 -8.08 2.89
CA LEU A 39 7.84 -8.10 3.35
C LEU A 39 7.71 -8.69 4.75
N ASP A 40 8.38 -9.80 5.03
CA ASP A 40 8.42 -10.44 6.36
C ASP A 40 8.88 -9.45 7.45
N THR A 41 9.96 -8.71 7.18
CA THR A 41 10.47 -7.67 8.08
C THR A 41 9.45 -6.55 8.32
N TRP A 42 8.71 -6.14 7.28
CA TRP A 42 7.66 -5.13 7.43
C TRP A 42 6.46 -5.65 8.20
N LEU A 43 6.10 -6.94 8.06
CA LEU A 43 5.00 -7.54 8.80
C LEU A 43 5.28 -7.61 10.30
N ASP A 44 6.54 -7.76 10.72
CA ASP A 44 6.93 -7.62 12.14
C ASP A 44 6.68 -6.19 12.70
N ILE A 45 6.47 -5.21 11.82
CA ILE A 45 6.21 -3.81 12.21
C ILE A 45 4.71 -3.52 12.13
N VAL A 46 4.09 -3.76 10.97
CA VAL A 46 2.74 -3.23 10.66
C VAL A 46 1.62 -4.27 10.72
N SER A 47 1.90 -5.55 10.96
CA SER A 47 0.87 -6.58 10.89
C SER A 47 -0.13 -6.50 12.05
N LEU A 48 -1.42 -6.59 11.73
CA LEU A 48 -2.48 -6.79 12.72
C LEU A 48 -2.66 -8.26 13.14
N THR A 49 -2.17 -9.21 12.36
CA THR A 49 -2.36 -10.65 12.64
C THR A 49 -1.19 -11.24 13.42
N ARG A 50 0.03 -10.71 13.24
CA ARG A 50 1.20 -11.10 14.06
C ARG A 50 1.08 -10.51 15.45
N ALA A 51 0.87 -11.38 16.44
CA ALA A 51 0.60 -10.97 17.81
C ALA A 51 1.74 -10.16 18.44
N ASP A 52 2.98 -10.35 17.99
CA ASP A 52 4.21 -9.73 18.46
C ASP A 52 4.65 -8.52 17.63
N SER A 53 3.91 -8.16 16.58
CA SER A 53 4.24 -7.00 15.75
C SER A 53 4.34 -5.72 16.57
N GLU A 54 5.12 -4.76 16.07
CA GLU A 54 5.22 -3.46 16.72
C GLU A 54 3.89 -2.72 16.80
N LEU A 55 3.07 -2.80 15.74
CA LEU A 55 1.70 -2.28 15.70
C LEU A 55 0.85 -2.87 16.82
N GLN A 56 0.92 -4.19 17.05
CA GLN A 56 0.18 -4.84 18.13
C GLN A 56 0.67 -4.41 19.52
N ARG A 57 1.96 -4.09 19.68
CA ARG A 57 2.46 -3.49 20.92
C ARG A 57 1.90 -2.08 21.14
N LEU A 58 1.81 -1.27 20.08
CA LEU A 58 1.18 0.05 20.13
C LEU A 58 -0.32 -0.05 20.46
N ASN A 59 -1.05 -0.99 19.87
CA ASN A 59 -2.47 -1.21 20.14
C ASN A 59 -2.74 -1.67 21.58
N ARG A 60 -1.76 -2.27 22.26
CA ARG A 60 -1.84 -2.64 23.68
C ARG A 60 -1.27 -1.57 24.62
N SER A 61 -1.07 -0.34 24.13
CA SER A 61 -0.56 0.77 24.93
C SER A 61 -1.57 1.32 25.94
N PHE A 62 -2.88 1.22 25.64
CA PHE A 62 -4.00 1.73 26.43
C PHE A 62 -3.83 3.22 26.81
N GLY A 63 -3.61 4.06 25.80
CA GLY A 63 -3.51 5.52 25.97
C GLY A 63 -2.18 6.00 26.52
N ARG A 64 -1.21 5.11 26.77
CA ARG A 64 0.16 5.50 27.14
C ARG A 64 0.95 5.88 25.89
N THR A 65 1.78 6.92 26.00
CA THR A 65 2.78 7.20 24.96
C THR A 65 3.79 6.06 24.90
N VAL A 66 3.93 5.45 23.73
CA VAL A 66 4.91 4.38 23.46
C VAL A 66 5.92 4.89 22.46
N ARG A 67 7.20 4.63 22.72
CA ARG A 67 8.25 4.85 21.73
C ARG A 67 8.23 3.73 20.71
N VAL A 68 8.03 4.06 19.45
CA VAL A 68 8.01 3.13 18.32
C VAL A 68 9.25 3.31 17.43
N SER A 69 9.45 2.39 16.50
CA SER A 69 10.49 2.48 15.48
C SER A 69 10.22 3.65 14.52
N PRO A 70 11.26 4.19 13.86
CA PRO A 70 11.08 5.17 12.79
C PRO A 70 10.13 4.70 11.69
N ALA A 71 10.22 3.41 11.34
CA ALA A 71 9.37 2.79 10.34
C ALA A 71 7.89 2.83 10.73
N LEU A 72 7.53 2.44 11.96
CA LEU A 72 6.14 2.51 12.41
C LEU A 72 5.66 3.95 12.55
N ALA A 73 6.49 4.87 13.08
CA ALA A 73 6.14 6.28 13.20
C ALA A 73 5.81 6.90 11.82
N ASP A 74 6.60 6.58 10.79
CA ASP A 74 6.33 7.02 9.42
C ASP A 74 5.00 6.47 8.89
N GLN A 75 4.68 5.20 9.15
CA GLN A 75 3.39 4.63 8.72
C GLN A 75 2.20 5.24 9.46
N VAL A 76 2.32 5.57 10.74
CA VAL A 76 1.27 6.31 11.46
C VAL A 76 1.05 7.68 10.82
N ARG A 77 2.12 8.42 10.47
CA ARG A 77 1.99 9.71 9.78
C ARG A 77 1.37 9.58 8.40
N HIS A 78 1.72 8.55 7.63
CA HIS A 78 1.08 8.28 6.34
C HIS A 78 -0.42 8.02 6.50
N ALA A 79 -0.81 7.26 7.51
CA ALA A 79 -2.22 6.98 7.77
C ALA A 79 -3.00 8.23 8.19
N LEU A 80 -2.40 9.09 9.02
CA LEU A 80 -2.97 10.39 9.37
C LEU A 80 -3.12 11.30 8.15
N ALA A 81 -2.09 11.37 7.29
CA ALA A 81 -2.15 12.16 6.05
C ALA A 81 -3.23 11.63 5.08
N ALA A 82 -3.43 10.31 5.02
CA ALA A 82 -4.51 9.70 4.24
C ALA A 82 -5.90 10.05 4.79
N ALA A 83 -6.05 10.04 6.12
CA ALA A 83 -7.29 10.44 6.79
C ALA A 83 -7.60 11.92 6.50
N ASP A 84 -6.62 12.80 6.61
CA ASP A 84 -6.80 14.23 6.27
C ASP A 84 -7.17 14.42 4.80
N LEU A 85 -6.46 13.76 3.88
CA LEU A 85 -6.70 13.83 2.43
C LEU A 85 -8.12 13.42 2.06
N THR A 86 -8.68 12.47 2.80
CA THR A 86 -9.99 11.85 2.51
C THR A 86 -11.09 12.36 3.45
N ALA A 87 -10.83 13.39 4.25
CA ALA A 87 -11.74 13.92 5.26
C ALA A 87 -12.32 12.82 6.18
N GLY A 88 -11.47 11.86 6.59
CA GLY A 88 -11.82 10.75 7.48
C GLY A 88 -12.48 9.56 6.79
N ALA A 89 -12.66 9.55 5.47
CA ALA A 89 -13.20 8.37 4.77
C ALA A 89 -12.26 7.15 4.88
N VAL A 90 -10.95 7.38 5.00
CA VAL A 90 -9.97 6.37 5.42
C VAL A 90 -9.47 6.74 6.82
N ASP A 91 -10.00 6.08 7.86
CA ASP A 91 -9.61 6.34 9.26
C ASP A 91 -8.66 5.25 9.78
N PRO A 92 -7.46 5.60 10.31
CA PRO A 92 -6.59 4.63 10.96
C PRO A 92 -7.14 4.05 12.26
N LEU A 93 -8.14 4.63 12.93
CA LEU A 93 -8.70 4.11 14.17
C LEU A 93 -9.74 3.00 13.88
N ARG A 94 -9.59 1.82 14.50
CA ARG A 94 -10.61 0.74 14.39
C ARG A 94 -11.72 0.82 15.42
N SER A 95 -11.45 1.40 16.58
CA SER A 95 -12.30 1.24 17.76
C SER A 95 -12.37 2.50 18.62
N SER A 96 -12.71 3.63 18.02
CA SER A 96 -13.09 4.84 18.75
C SER A 96 -14.61 5.03 18.67
N ARG A 97 -15.28 5.21 19.82
CA ARG A 97 -16.72 5.55 19.84
C ARG A 97 -16.97 7.06 19.68
N THR A 98 -15.92 7.86 19.75
CA THR A 98 -16.01 9.33 19.82
C THR A 98 -14.78 10.04 19.28
N ASP A 99 -13.59 9.41 19.35
CA ASP A 99 -12.33 10.02 18.89
C ASP A 99 -12.16 9.88 17.37
N THR A 100 -11.56 10.91 16.76
CA THR A 100 -11.13 10.90 15.36
C THR A 100 -9.62 10.68 15.28
N HIS A 101 -9.11 10.44 14.07
CA HIS A 101 -7.67 10.28 13.82
C HIS A 101 -6.82 11.45 14.35
N GLU A 102 -7.38 12.65 14.44
CA GLU A 102 -6.74 13.85 15.03
C GLU A 102 -6.33 13.69 16.50
N ALA A 103 -6.98 12.76 17.22
CA ALA A 103 -6.66 12.48 18.62
C ALA A 103 -5.42 11.58 18.79
N ILE A 104 -4.85 11.06 17.70
CA ILE A 104 -3.58 10.35 17.72
C ILE A 104 -2.45 11.37 17.84
N GLU A 105 -1.66 11.28 18.90
CA GLU A 105 -0.52 12.16 19.11
C GLU A 105 0.77 11.50 18.64
N VAL A 106 1.54 12.23 17.83
CA VAL A 106 2.85 11.82 17.33
C VAL A 106 3.87 12.91 17.65
N ASP A 107 4.83 12.61 18.52
CA ASP A 107 5.97 13.49 18.85
C ASP A 107 7.29 12.73 18.63
N GLY A 108 7.97 13.05 17.52
CA GLY A 108 9.16 12.31 17.10
C GLY A 108 8.87 10.82 16.93
N LEU A 109 9.36 9.98 17.85
CA LEU A 109 9.08 8.54 17.87
C LEU A 109 8.09 8.12 18.96
N GLY A 110 7.56 9.06 19.74
CA GLY A 110 6.49 8.81 20.69
C GLY A 110 5.14 8.84 19.98
N VAL A 111 4.38 7.76 20.10
CA VAL A 111 3.00 7.69 19.60
C VAL A 111 2.07 7.41 20.77
N ARG A 112 0.97 8.15 20.87
CA ARG A 112 -0.10 7.93 21.85
C ARG A 112 -1.44 7.83 21.15
N LEU A 113 -2.13 6.72 21.37
CA LEU A 113 -3.49 6.51 20.90
C LEU A 113 -4.51 7.11 21.88
N PRO A 114 -5.69 7.54 21.42
CA PRO A 114 -6.74 8.04 22.32
C PRO A 114 -7.38 6.91 23.12
N GLY A 115 -7.38 7.02 24.45
CA GLY A 115 -8.07 6.11 25.37
C GLY A 115 -7.72 4.63 25.16
N TRP A 116 -8.72 3.83 24.77
CA TRP A 116 -8.60 2.39 24.48
C TRP A 116 -8.66 2.08 22.98
N ALA A 117 -8.54 3.11 22.14
CA ALA A 117 -8.58 2.93 20.70
C ALA A 117 -7.36 2.13 20.19
N THR A 118 -7.58 1.37 19.13
CA THR A 118 -6.53 0.70 18.36
C THR A 118 -6.46 1.28 16.96
N VAL A 119 -5.29 1.15 16.35
CA VAL A 119 -5.04 1.56 14.97
C VAL A 119 -4.92 0.37 14.02
N ASP A 120 -5.37 0.58 12.80
CA ASP A 120 -5.18 -0.25 11.61
C ASP A 120 -4.47 0.56 10.55
N LEU A 121 -3.29 0.07 10.15
CA LEU A 121 -2.50 0.74 9.13
C LEU A 121 -2.56 -0.01 7.79
N ASP A 122 -3.26 -1.15 7.69
CA ASP A 122 -3.29 -1.95 6.45
C ASP A 122 -3.82 -1.14 5.27
N ALA A 123 -4.75 -0.22 5.54
CA ALA A 123 -5.34 0.68 4.54
C ALA A 123 -4.34 1.64 3.86
N THR A 124 -3.11 1.77 4.37
CA THR A 124 -2.09 2.68 3.78
C THR A 124 -0.69 2.09 3.78
N ALA A 125 -0.30 1.35 4.82
CA ALA A 125 1.04 0.83 4.99
C ALA A 125 1.42 -0.17 3.90
N LEU A 126 0.48 -1.00 3.43
CA LEU A 126 0.80 -2.01 2.44
C LEU A 126 1.27 -1.40 1.12
N ALA A 127 0.59 -0.37 0.61
CA ALA A 127 1.01 0.38 -0.58
C ALA A 127 2.45 0.89 -0.46
N VAL A 128 2.79 1.48 0.69
CA VAL A 128 4.14 2.00 0.97
C VAL A 128 5.17 0.88 1.02
N VAL A 129 4.82 -0.26 1.64
CA VAL A 129 5.70 -1.43 1.73
C VAL A 129 5.96 -2.01 0.32
N VAL A 130 4.91 -2.17 -0.49
CA VAL A 130 5.01 -2.71 -1.85
C VAL A 130 5.88 -1.81 -2.73
N GLU A 131 5.69 -0.49 -2.68
CA GLU A 131 6.53 0.49 -3.37
C GLU A 131 8.01 0.35 -2.97
N ARG A 132 8.28 0.31 -1.65
CA ARG A 132 9.65 0.17 -1.14
C ARG A 132 10.31 -1.14 -1.57
N ILE A 133 9.57 -2.24 -1.62
CA ILE A 133 10.09 -3.53 -2.09
C ILE A 133 10.42 -3.44 -3.58
N ALA A 134 9.51 -2.94 -4.42
CA ALA A 134 9.76 -2.76 -5.85
C ALA A 134 11.00 -1.90 -6.10
N ALA A 135 11.10 -0.75 -5.42
CA ALA A 135 12.25 0.15 -5.52
C ALA A 135 13.56 -0.50 -5.05
N THR A 136 13.50 -1.35 -4.03
CA THR A 136 14.67 -2.09 -3.52
C THR A 136 15.14 -3.14 -4.52
N ILE A 137 14.23 -3.91 -5.11
CA ILE A 137 14.56 -4.88 -6.16
C ILE A 137 15.18 -4.15 -7.35
N ALA A 138 14.54 -3.09 -7.84
CA ALA A 138 15.02 -2.34 -8.99
C ALA A 138 16.44 -1.78 -8.78
N ARG A 139 16.72 -1.20 -7.61
CA ARG A 139 18.07 -0.71 -7.28
C ARG A 139 19.08 -1.84 -7.12
N ARG A 140 18.72 -2.91 -6.42
CA ARG A 140 19.64 -4.01 -6.10
C ARG A 140 20.05 -4.82 -7.33
N PHE A 141 19.13 -5.03 -8.26
CA PHE A 141 19.34 -5.89 -9.43
C PHE A 141 19.44 -5.11 -10.74
N ALA A 142 19.39 -3.77 -10.70
CA ALA A 142 19.47 -2.89 -11.86
C ALA A 142 18.48 -3.25 -12.99
N CYS A 143 17.27 -3.67 -12.62
CA CYS A 143 16.22 -4.09 -13.54
C CYS A 143 14.90 -3.35 -13.27
N GLY A 144 13.96 -3.42 -14.21
CA GLY A 144 12.59 -3.05 -13.95
C GLY A 144 11.94 -4.10 -13.05
N ALA A 145 11.24 -3.66 -12.01
CA ALA A 145 10.56 -4.52 -11.06
C ALA A 145 9.10 -4.10 -10.90
N LEU A 146 8.20 -5.07 -10.85
CA LEU A 146 6.82 -4.93 -10.43
C LEU A 146 6.59 -5.87 -9.26
N VAL A 147 5.95 -5.36 -8.22
CA VAL A 147 5.51 -6.15 -7.07
C VAL A 147 4.02 -5.92 -6.91
N SER A 148 3.26 -7.00 -6.78
CA SER A 148 1.85 -6.95 -6.39
C SER A 148 1.63 -7.79 -5.15
N VAL A 149 0.87 -7.26 -4.20
CA VAL A 149 0.45 -7.95 -2.98
C VAL A 149 -1.05 -7.83 -2.84
N SER A 150 -1.72 -8.96 -2.61
CA SER A 150 -3.16 -9.04 -2.38
C SER A 150 -3.47 -9.92 -1.18
N GLY A 151 -4.55 -9.67 -0.44
CA GLY A 151 -5.06 -10.57 0.61
C GLY A 151 -4.80 -10.15 2.06
N ALA A 152 -4.66 -11.15 2.95
CA ALA A 152 -4.78 -11.15 4.41
C ALA A 152 -6.16 -10.78 4.96
N ASN A 153 -6.58 -9.53 4.79
CA ASN A 153 -7.75 -8.96 5.48
C ASN A 153 -8.71 -8.25 4.51
N SER A 154 -8.34 -8.20 3.22
CA SER A 154 -9.02 -7.42 2.20
C SER A 154 -8.89 -8.10 0.83
N THR A 155 -9.87 -7.85 -0.03
CA THR A 155 -9.82 -8.13 -1.48
C THR A 155 -8.96 -7.11 -2.24
N ASP A 156 -8.38 -6.14 -1.53
CA ASP A 156 -7.50 -5.14 -2.11
C ASP A 156 -6.23 -5.75 -2.70
N THR A 157 -5.72 -5.09 -3.72
CA THR A 157 -4.43 -5.39 -4.33
C THR A 157 -3.61 -4.12 -4.44
N ASP A 158 -2.44 -4.12 -3.82
CA ASP A 158 -1.45 -3.05 -3.92
C ASP A 158 -0.37 -3.46 -4.92
N ILE A 159 -0.09 -2.61 -5.89
CA ILE A 159 0.86 -2.84 -6.99
C ILE A 159 1.83 -1.67 -7.07
N ALA A 160 3.12 -1.92 -7.15
CA ALA A 160 4.10 -0.87 -7.43
C ALA A 160 5.11 -1.31 -8.49
N VAL A 161 5.59 -0.33 -9.24
CA VAL A 161 6.60 -0.52 -10.29
C VAL A 161 7.79 0.42 -10.09
N ALA A 162 8.99 -0.08 -10.35
CA ALA A 162 10.22 0.69 -10.22
C ALA A 162 11.30 0.24 -11.23
N GLY A 163 12.31 1.08 -11.44
CA GLY A 163 13.44 0.80 -12.34
C GLY A 163 13.15 1.03 -13.82
N PRO A 164 14.07 0.64 -14.71
CA PRO A 164 13.91 0.79 -16.16
C PRO A 164 12.63 0.12 -16.67
N GLU A 165 11.88 0.85 -17.50
CA GLU A 165 10.64 0.32 -18.08
C GLU A 165 10.92 -0.66 -19.23
N PRO A 166 10.10 -1.71 -19.38
CA PRO A 166 10.14 -2.55 -20.57
C PRO A 166 9.69 -1.75 -21.81
N VAL A 167 9.98 -2.27 -23.02
CA VAL A 167 9.79 -1.57 -24.33
C VAL A 167 8.39 -1.00 -24.59
N ARG A 168 7.34 -1.48 -23.91
CA ARG A 168 5.95 -0.96 -24.00
C ARG A 168 5.41 -0.41 -22.67
N GLY A 169 6.31 -0.08 -21.75
CA GLY A 169 5.96 0.26 -20.38
C GLY A 169 5.37 -0.92 -19.60
N TRP A 170 5.11 -0.70 -18.33
CA TRP A 170 4.28 -1.62 -17.55
C TRP A 170 2.82 -1.43 -17.92
N GLN A 171 2.10 -2.53 -18.06
CA GLN A 171 0.68 -2.54 -18.41
C GLN A 171 -0.01 -3.42 -17.38
N ILE A 172 -1.01 -2.87 -16.69
CA ILE A 172 -1.81 -3.61 -15.72
C ILE A 172 -3.24 -3.68 -16.24
N SER A 173 -3.84 -4.85 -16.12
CA SER A 173 -5.25 -5.02 -16.40
C SER A 173 -6.06 -4.50 -15.21
N VAL A 174 -6.99 -3.59 -15.50
CA VAL A 174 -7.93 -3.00 -14.56
C VAL A 174 -9.33 -3.31 -15.05
N ILE A 175 -10.21 -3.73 -14.14
CA ILE A 175 -11.62 -3.91 -14.42
C ILE A 175 -12.34 -2.58 -14.15
N ASP A 176 -13.01 -2.06 -15.18
CA ASP A 176 -13.79 -0.82 -15.16
C ASP A 176 -15.23 -1.16 -15.60
N GLY A 177 -16.12 -1.35 -14.63
CA GLY A 177 -17.44 -1.96 -14.81
C GLY A 177 -17.32 -3.38 -15.39
N SER A 178 -17.94 -3.62 -16.55
CA SER A 178 -17.83 -4.89 -17.29
C SER A 178 -16.67 -4.93 -18.29
N ALA A 179 -15.88 -3.85 -18.39
CA ALA A 179 -14.80 -3.75 -19.36
C ALA A 179 -13.44 -4.03 -18.71
N GLU A 180 -12.63 -4.85 -19.36
CA GLU A 180 -11.21 -4.99 -19.03
C GLU A 180 -10.40 -3.92 -19.79
N ARG A 181 -9.61 -3.13 -19.07
CA ARG A 181 -8.76 -2.08 -19.65
C ARG A 181 -7.32 -2.26 -19.24
N LEU A 182 -6.41 -2.23 -20.21
CA LEU A 182 -4.98 -2.13 -19.94
C LEU A 182 -4.60 -0.67 -19.65
N VAL A 183 -4.08 -0.43 -18.46
CA VAL A 183 -3.62 0.89 -18.01
C VAL A 183 -2.09 0.90 -17.96
N PRO A 184 -1.42 1.87 -18.61
CA PRO A 184 0.01 2.05 -18.45
C PRO A 184 0.32 2.53 -17.03
N ILE A 185 1.35 1.95 -16.41
CA ILE A 185 1.86 2.41 -15.11
C ILE A 185 3.32 2.81 -15.27
N ALA A 186 3.63 4.08 -15.00
CA ALA A 186 4.99 4.60 -15.13
C ALA A 186 5.86 4.15 -13.94
N SER A 187 7.16 3.99 -14.17
CA SER A 187 8.11 3.69 -13.09
C SER A 187 8.04 4.74 -11.98
N GLY A 188 8.02 4.29 -10.72
CA GLY A 188 7.81 5.16 -9.56
C GLY A 188 6.33 5.46 -9.24
N THR A 189 5.40 4.77 -9.90
CA THR A 189 3.96 4.85 -9.60
C THR A 189 3.54 3.66 -8.77
N THR A 190 2.62 3.91 -7.83
CA THR A 190 1.90 2.88 -7.10
C THR A 190 0.45 2.87 -7.56
N MET A 191 -0.11 1.69 -7.73
CA MET A 191 -1.51 1.48 -8.06
C MET A 191 -2.15 0.61 -7.00
N VAL A 192 -3.30 1.03 -6.49
CA VAL A 192 -4.08 0.29 -5.51
C VAL A 192 -5.44 0.02 -6.11
N THR A 193 -5.88 -1.23 -6.04
CA THR A 193 -7.24 -1.63 -6.35
C THR A 193 -7.92 -2.03 -5.05
N THR A 194 -9.04 -1.39 -4.72
CA THR A 194 -9.86 -1.70 -3.56
C THR A 194 -11.23 -2.19 -4.01
N THR A 195 -11.72 -3.26 -3.37
CA THR A 195 -13.08 -3.75 -3.61
C THR A 195 -13.92 -3.54 -2.35
N GLY A 196 -14.95 -2.68 -2.44
CA GLY A 196 -15.88 -2.36 -1.36
C GLY A 196 -17.33 -2.41 -1.84
N THR A 197 -18.06 -1.30 -1.70
CA THR A 197 -19.38 -1.13 -2.34
C THR A 197 -19.22 -1.05 -3.86
N THR A 198 -18.12 -0.46 -4.31
CA THR A 198 -17.65 -0.42 -5.70
C THR A 198 -16.21 -0.92 -5.76
N THR A 199 -15.74 -1.30 -6.94
CA THR A 199 -14.31 -1.54 -7.14
C THR A 199 -13.67 -0.26 -7.64
N ALA A 200 -12.70 0.26 -6.90
CA ALA A 200 -11.94 1.43 -7.31
C ALA A 200 -10.48 1.02 -7.57
N THR A 201 -9.88 1.53 -8.63
CA THR A 201 -8.45 1.41 -8.90
C THR A 201 -7.87 2.80 -9.05
N VAL A 202 -6.83 3.10 -8.27
CA VAL A 202 -6.15 4.39 -8.33
C VAL A 202 -4.67 4.18 -8.56
N ALA A 203 -4.11 4.86 -9.56
CA ALA A 203 -2.68 4.96 -9.79
C ALA A 203 -2.19 6.37 -9.44
N ALA A 204 -1.17 6.49 -8.58
CA ALA A 204 -0.57 7.76 -8.19
C ALA A 204 0.95 7.62 -7.94
N PRO A 205 1.74 8.69 -8.11
CA PRO A 205 3.15 8.68 -7.74
C PRO A 205 3.39 8.46 -6.24
N SER A 206 2.42 8.83 -5.40
CA SER A 206 2.46 8.58 -3.96
C SER A 206 1.65 7.32 -3.62
N PRO A 207 2.25 6.32 -2.93
CA PRO A 207 1.54 5.11 -2.50
C PRO A 207 0.42 5.43 -1.50
N VAL A 208 0.62 6.44 -0.66
CA VAL A 208 -0.36 6.87 0.34
C VAL A 208 -1.58 7.47 -0.35
N VAL A 209 -1.36 8.30 -1.39
CA VAL A 209 -2.46 8.86 -2.19
C VAL A 209 -3.23 7.76 -2.91
N ALA A 210 -2.52 6.84 -3.59
CA ALA A 210 -3.16 5.74 -4.31
C ALA A 210 -4.04 4.91 -3.37
N ALA A 211 -3.50 4.53 -2.21
CA ALA A 211 -4.21 3.79 -1.18
C ALA A 211 -5.43 4.54 -0.62
N ALA A 212 -5.25 5.82 -0.26
CA ALA A 212 -6.28 6.63 0.35
C ALA A 212 -7.46 6.85 -0.60
N LEU A 213 -7.18 7.27 -1.84
CA LEU A 213 -8.22 7.56 -2.83
C LEU A 213 -8.94 6.29 -3.30
N SER A 214 -8.22 5.18 -3.48
CA SER A 214 -8.83 3.90 -3.85
C SER A 214 -9.84 3.46 -2.79
N ARG A 215 -9.48 3.55 -1.51
CA ARG A 215 -10.35 3.13 -0.41
C ARG A 215 -11.51 4.09 -0.17
N ALA A 216 -11.27 5.40 -0.26
CA ALA A 216 -12.32 6.40 -0.18
C ALA A 216 -13.36 6.25 -1.32
N ALA A 217 -12.90 5.98 -2.55
CA ALA A 217 -13.78 5.73 -3.69
C ALA A 217 -14.62 4.45 -3.51
N ALA A 218 -13.99 3.36 -3.06
CA ALA A 218 -14.69 2.10 -2.78
C ALA A 218 -15.73 2.22 -1.64
N ALA A 219 -15.60 3.23 -0.78
CA ALA A 219 -16.54 3.59 0.28
C ALA A 219 -17.61 4.62 -0.17
N GLY A 220 -17.60 5.07 -1.41
CA GLY A 220 -18.59 6.00 -1.98
C GLY A 220 -18.33 7.49 -1.71
N ALA A 221 -17.08 7.89 -1.45
CA ALA A 221 -16.70 9.28 -1.20
C ALA A 221 -16.34 10.07 -2.49
N ASP A 222 -17.06 9.83 -3.59
CA ASP A 222 -16.68 10.22 -4.96
C ASP A 222 -16.32 11.72 -5.11
N ALA A 223 -17.15 12.62 -4.56
CA ALA A 223 -16.93 14.07 -4.69
C ALA A 223 -15.67 14.60 -3.98
N LEU A 224 -15.17 13.89 -2.96
CA LEU A 224 -13.90 14.19 -2.28
C LEU A 224 -12.72 13.60 -3.05
N VAL A 225 -12.91 12.39 -3.59
CA VAL A 225 -11.91 11.69 -4.37
C VAL A 225 -11.54 12.48 -5.62
N ASP A 226 -12.51 12.97 -6.39
CA ASP A 226 -12.24 13.70 -7.64
C ASP A 226 -11.35 14.94 -7.39
N ARG A 227 -11.68 15.72 -6.36
CA ARG A 227 -10.92 16.93 -6.02
C ARG A 227 -9.50 16.60 -5.55
N ALA A 228 -9.35 15.55 -4.75
CA ALA A 228 -8.06 15.13 -4.22
C ALA A 228 -7.18 14.49 -5.31
N ALA A 229 -7.79 13.75 -6.25
CA ALA A 229 -7.11 13.12 -7.36
C ALA A 229 -6.46 14.14 -8.30
N ASP A 230 -7.19 15.21 -8.65
CA ASP A 230 -6.68 16.30 -9.47
C ASP A 230 -5.45 16.95 -8.85
N HIS A 231 -5.50 17.25 -7.55
CA HIS A 231 -4.38 17.87 -6.84
C HIS A 231 -3.16 16.95 -6.75
N ALA A 232 -3.40 15.65 -6.58
CA ALA A 232 -2.34 14.66 -6.38
C ALA A 232 -1.83 14.01 -7.68
N SER A 233 -2.34 14.43 -8.84
CA SER A 233 -2.04 13.81 -10.14
C SER A 233 -2.31 12.30 -10.14
N ALA A 234 -3.43 11.89 -9.54
CA ALA A 234 -3.85 10.49 -9.47
C ALA A 234 -4.85 10.16 -10.58
N ALA A 235 -4.72 8.99 -11.19
CA ALA A 235 -5.70 8.45 -12.12
C ALA A 235 -6.64 7.49 -11.37
N VAL A 236 -7.95 7.72 -11.43
CA VAL A 236 -8.99 6.96 -10.72
C VAL A 236 -9.89 6.24 -11.73
N PHE A 237 -10.16 4.96 -11.49
CA PHE A 237 -11.07 4.12 -12.27
C PHE A 237 -12.05 3.44 -11.32
N ILE A 238 -13.36 3.57 -11.53
CA ILE A 238 -14.39 3.05 -10.61
C ILE A 238 -15.35 2.15 -11.39
N ALA A 239 -15.40 0.87 -11.01
CA ALA A 239 -16.39 -0.07 -11.47
C ALA A 239 -17.57 -0.13 -10.48
N ALA A 240 -18.78 0.09 -11.01
CA ALA A 240 -20.04 -0.09 -10.29
C ALA A 240 -20.58 -1.52 -10.41
#